data_AF-A0A960G6Q2-F1
#
_entry.id   AF-A0A960G6Q2-F1
#
_cell.length_a   1.000
_cell.length_b   1.000
_cell.length_c   1.000
_cell.angle_alpha   90.00
_cell.angle_beta   90.00
_cell.angle_gamma   90.00
#
_symmetry.space_group_name_H-M   'P 1'
#
loop_
_entity.id
_entity.type
_entity.pdbx_description
1 polymer ?
#
loop_
_entity_poly.entity_id
_entity_poly.type
_entity_poly.pdbx_seq_one_letter_code
_entity_poly.pdbx_strand_id
1 'polypeptide(L)'
;MDGSRRVTAVARRRGPRRRLRLAGRVVAVVVGLVPGVGVASPPALATPDASSAVLRWNAVTVQAAVAACLSPGNPVGESRLYAMTQIAVHDALNAIHPRFTTYSPRLFAPADASADAAVAAATHTVALAVFGGLRDSITDPCGARGAAVIERAYVAATGDVPEGAEKQAGLAIGRKAAVAIIENRRDDAATPPAEAVRPFDPTAATCVPRALAELKGDGVESGPASRNREARSTATQRHLGSWQQARLLALLNIAQADAVALGHACADTGEESLLGRYIPPVLSSTGKIIP
;
A
#
# COMPACT_ATOMS: atom_id res chain seq x y z
N MET A 1 41.11 -62.24 5.88
CA MET A 1 42.41 -61.76 6.40
C MET A 1 43.47 -62.21 5.43
N ASP A 2 44.40 -61.31 5.09
CA ASP A 2 45.56 -61.47 4.18
C ASP A 2 45.22 -61.53 2.66
N GLY A 3 45.81 -60.77 1.74
CA GLY A 3 46.86 -59.75 1.81
C GLY A 3 47.27 -59.32 0.38
N SER A 4 47.62 -58.04 0.24
CA SER A 4 48.52 -57.44 -0.78
C SER A 4 48.18 -57.51 -2.27
N ARG A 5 48.03 -56.33 -2.90
CA ARG A 5 48.65 -55.94 -4.20
C ARG A 5 48.53 -54.42 -4.40
N ARG A 6 49.59 -53.69 -4.06
CA ARG A 6 50.59 -53.05 -4.96
C ARG A 6 50.10 -51.77 -5.65
N VAL A 7 50.57 -50.65 -5.11
CA VAL A 7 50.67 -49.34 -5.73
C VAL A 7 51.73 -49.40 -6.84
N THR A 8 51.41 -48.91 -8.04
CA THR A 8 52.39 -48.63 -9.10
C THR A 8 52.29 -47.19 -9.55
N ALA A 9 53.25 -46.38 -9.10
CA ALA A 9 53.65 -45.16 -9.75
C ALA A 9 54.59 -45.51 -10.92
N VAL A 10 54.41 -44.88 -12.09
CA VAL A 10 55.40 -44.92 -13.18
C VAL A 10 55.78 -43.49 -13.54
N ALA A 11 57.07 -43.25 -13.44
CA ALA A 11 57.77 -42.00 -13.73
C ALA A 11 58.37 -42.00 -15.14
N ARG A 12 58.63 -40.79 -15.67
CA ARG A 12 59.85 -40.29 -16.38
C ARG A 12 59.44 -39.32 -17.50
N ARG A 13 59.80 -38.03 -17.45
CA ARG A 13 61.10 -37.31 -17.59
C ARG A 13 61.30 -36.70 -19.00
N ARG A 14 61.24 -35.36 -19.03
CA ARG A 14 62.15 -34.34 -19.62
C ARG A 14 62.50 -34.33 -21.13
N GLY A 15 61.95 -33.31 -21.83
CA GLY A 15 62.60 -32.31 -22.74
C GLY A 15 63.27 -32.77 -24.05
N PRO A 16 63.82 -31.88 -24.92
CA PRO A 16 63.70 -30.42 -25.02
C PRO A 16 63.42 -29.84 -26.45
N ARG A 17 62.92 -28.60 -26.46
CA ARG A 17 63.25 -27.41 -27.30
C ARG A 17 63.46 -27.47 -28.85
N ARG A 18 62.66 -26.59 -29.47
CA ARG A 18 62.97 -25.49 -30.44
C ARG A 18 62.74 -25.70 -31.95
N ARG A 19 61.69 -24.98 -32.40
CA ARG A 19 61.61 -23.97 -33.49
C ARG A 19 62.01 -24.41 -34.92
N LEU A 20 61.03 -24.36 -35.82
CA LEU A 20 61.25 -23.86 -37.18
C LEU A 20 59.98 -23.19 -37.74
N ARG A 21 60.21 -22.35 -38.76
CA ARG A 21 59.53 -21.09 -39.09
C ARG A 21 58.35 -21.23 -40.07
N LEU A 22 57.44 -20.24 -39.98
CA LEU A 22 56.59 -19.60 -41.00
C LEU A 22 56.35 -20.32 -42.34
N ALA A 23 55.07 -20.52 -42.67
CA ALA A 23 54.53 -20.24 -44.00
C ALA A 23 53.05 -19.85 -43.84
N GLY A 24 52.71 -18.66 -44.30
CA GLY A 24 51.39 -18.06 -44.11
C GLY A 24 50.31 -18.62 -45.02
N ARG A 25 49.05 -18.36 -44.63
CA ARG A 25 47.90 -18.18 -45.51
C ARG A 25 46.83 -17.41 -44.74
N VAL A 26 46.63 -16.15 -45.13
CA VAL A 26 45.52 -15.32 -44.67
C VAL A 26 44.25 -15.84 -45.34
N VAL A 27 43.30 -16.34 -44.54
CA VAL A 27 41.93 -16.61 -44.98
C VAL A 27 41.08 -15.48 -44.44
N ALA A 28 40.63 -14.59 -45.32
CA ALA A 28 39.65 -13.57 -44.98
C ALA A 28 38.28 -14.26 -44.78
N VAL A 29 37.79 -14.28 -43.54
CA VAL A 29 36.41 -14.68 -43.23
C VAL A 29 35.54 -13.44 -43.31
N VAL A 30 34.73 -13.37 -44.36
CA VAL A 30 33.65 -12.38 -44.49
C VAL A 30 32.54 -12.78 -43.51
N VAL A 31 32.40 -12.03 -42.41
CA VAL A 31 31.27 -12.18 -41.49
C VAL A 31 30.06 -11.49 -42.13
N GLY A 32 29.11 -12.30 -42.61
CA GLY A 32 27.82 -11.83 -43.09
C GLY A 32 26.99 -11.25 -41.94
N LEU A 33 26.55 -10.01 -42.11
CA LEU A 33 25.67 -9.29 -41.20
C LEU A 33 24.25 -9.89 -41.33
N VAL A 34 23.82 -10.70 -40.37
CA VAL A 34 22.41 -11.07 -40.23
C VAL A 34 21.72 -9.96 -39.43
N PRO A 35 20.67 -9.29 -39.95
CA PRO A 35 19.90 -8.36 -39.13
C PRO A 35 19.18 -9.15 -38.04
N GLY A 36 19.55 -8.88 -36.80
CA GLY A 36 18.97 -9.53 -35.63
C GLY A 36 17.48 -9.25 -35.53
N VAL A 37 16.70 -10.32 -35.41
CA VAL A 37 15.31 -10.24 -34.95
C VAL A 37 15.35 -9.63 -33.55
N GLY A 38 14.90 -8.39 -33.42
CA GLY A 38 14.78 -7.72 -32.14
C GLY A 38 13.82 -8.50 -31.26
N VAL A 39 14.36 -9.20 -30.26
CA VAL A 39 13.56 -9.70 -29.15
C VAL A 39 13.03 -8.44 -28.47
N ALA A 40 11.74 -8.15 -28.64
CA ALA A 40 11.09 -7.08 -27.90
C ALA A 40 11.29 -7.37 -26.42
N SER A 41 12.08 -6.52 -25.74
CA SER A 41 12.18 -6.56 -24.29
C SER A 41 10.76 -6.51 -23.73
N PRO A 42 10.36 -7.43 -22.84
CA PRO A 42 9.12 -7.26 -22.11
C PRO A 42 9.17 -5.89 -21.42
N PRO A 43 8.04 -5.16 -21.32
CA PRO A 43 8.02 -3.90 -20.59
C PRO A 43 8.64 -4.17 -19.22
N ALA A 44 9.69 -3.42 -18.88
CA ALA A 44 10.36 -3.55 -17.60
C ALA A 44 9.28 -3.48 -16.51
N LEU A 45 9.08 -4.58 -15.79
CA LEU A 45 8.38 -4.54 -14.53
C LEU A 45 9.12 -3.50 -13.70
N ALA A 46 8.46 -2.39 -13.39
CA ALA A 46 9.04 -1.32 -12.60
C ALA A 46 9.72 -1.93 -11.37
N THR A 47 11.01 -1.63 -11.17
CA THR A 47 11.75 -2.05 -10.00
C THR A 47 10.98 -1.65 -8.73
N PRO A 48 10.94 -2.51 -7.71
CA PRO A 48 10.20 -2.24 -6.50
C PRO A 48 10.69 -0.96 -5.86
N ASP A 49 9.77 -0.03 -5.61
CA ASP A 49 10.09 1.24 -4.98
C ASP A 49 9.76 1.16 -3.49
N ALA A 50 10.74 0.78 -2.67
CA ALA A 50 10.66 0.91 -1.21
C ALA A 50 10.50 2.39 -0.78
N SER A 51 10.75 3.33 -1.70
CA SER A 51 10.53 4.78 -1.59
C SER A 51 9.22 5.27 -2.24
N SER A 52 8.30 4.37 -2.63
CA SER A 52 7.08 4.78 -3.33
C SER A 52 6.31 5.85 -2.58
N ALA A 53 5.77 6.82 -3.32
CA ALA A 53 4.89 7.84 -2.74
C ALA A 53 3.72 7.20 -1.98
N VAL A 54 3.18 6.08 -2.46
CA VAL A 54 2.03 5.38 -1.85
C VAL A 54 2.35 4.91 -0.42
N LEU A 55 3.45 4.18 -0.22
CA LEU A 55 3.81 3.69 1.12
C LEU A 55 4.21 4.83 2.05
N ARG A 56 4.89 5.86 1.50
CA ARG A 56 5.30 7.07 2.22
C ARG A 56 4.09 7.85 2.72
N TRP A 57 3.12 8.13 1.85
CA TRP A 57 1.91 8.88 2.21
C TRP A 57 0.98 8.09 3.14
N ASN A 58 0.93 6.76 3.03
CA ASN A 58 0.27 5.94 4.05
C ASN A 58 0.92 6.11 5.43
N ALA A 59 2.25 6.10 5.51
CA ALA A 59 2.97 6.33 6.77
C ALA A 59 2.70 7.73 7.35
N VAL A 60 2.72 8.77 6.51
CA VAL A 60 2.38 10.14 6.90
C VAL A 60 0.95 10.23 7.42
N THR A 61 0.00 9.55 6.78
CA THR A 61 -1.41 9.53 7.23
C THR A 61 -1.54 8.91 8.62
N VAL A 62 -0.78 7.84 8.92
CA VAL A 62 -0.74 7.24 10.27
C VAL A 62 -0.19 8.22 11.30
N GLN A 63 0.91 8.93 11.00
CA GLN A 63 1.47 9.94 11.89
C GLN A 63 0.49 11.10 12.13
N ALA A 64 -0.18 11.55 11.07
CA ALA A 64 -1.19 12.60 11.15
C ALA A 64 -2.40 12.17 12.01
N ALA A 65 -2.83 10.90 11.93
CA ALA A 65 -3.90 10.37 12.76
C ALA A 65 -3.56 10.39 14.26
N VAL A 66 -2.31 10.06 14.63
CA VAL A 66 -1.83 10.18 16.02
C VAL A 66 -1.82 11.64 16.47
N ALA A 67 -1.29 12.54 15.63
CA ALA A 67 -1.28 13.97 15.93
C ALA A 67 -2.70 14.57 16.04
N ALA A 68 -3.64 14.01 15.27
CA ALA A 68 -5.07 14.31 15.29
C ALA A 68 -5.85 13.60 16.40
N CYS A 69 -5.20 12.86 17.29
CA CYS A 69 -5.82 12.13 18.39
C CYS A 69 -6.90 11.13 17.94
N LEU A 70 -6.85 10.72 16.67
CA LEU A 70 -7.67 9.64 16.14
C LEU A 70 -7.12 8.30 16.58
N SER A 71 -5.79 8.15 16.61
CA SER A 71 -5.12 6.94 17.08
C SER A 71 -4.49 7.16 18.46
N PRO A 72 -4.58 6.18 19.38
CA PRO A 72 -5.39 4.95 19.32
C PRO A 72 -6.85 5.15 19.81
N GLY A 73 -7.27 6.38 20.12
CA GLY A 73 -8.47 6.66 20.92
C GLY A 73 -9.81 6.73 20.17
N ASN A 74 -9.81 6.86 18.85
CA ASN A 74 -11.00 6.96 18.01
C ASN A 74 -10.88 6.06 16.77
N PRO A 75 -11.13 4.74 16.91
CA PRO A 75 -10.95 3.78 15.83
C PRO A 75 -11.89 4.01 14.63
N VAL A 76 -13.08 4.59 14.85
CA VAL A 76 -14.03 4.93 13.77
C VAL A 76 -13.45 6.04 12.90
N GLY A 77 -13.02 7.15 13.52
CA GLY A 77 -12.39 8.26 12.81
C GLY A 77 -11.05 7.88 12.18
N GLU A 78 -10.24 7.08 12.87
CA GLU A 78 -8.96 6.57 12.38
C GLU A 78 -9.13 5.69 11.13
N SER A 79 -10.00 4.68 11.20
CA SER A 79 -10.23 3.77 10.07
C SER A 79 -10.88 4.48 8.88
N ARG A 80 -11.81 5.42 9.12
CA ARG A 80 -12.42 6.24 8.07
C ARG A 80 -11.39 7.12 7.35
N LEU A 81 -10.49 7.78 8.08
CA LEU A 81 -9.39 8.56 7.48
C LEU A 81 -8.55 7.68 6.54
N TYR A 82 -8.16 6.49 7.00
CA TYR A 82 -7.32 5.61 6.19
C TYR A 82 -8.05 5.09 4.94
N ALA A 83 -9.32 4.69 5.08
CA ALA A 83 -10.12 4.23 3.95
C ALA A 83 -10.27 5.32 2.89
N MET A 84 -10.73 6.50 3.28
CA MET A 84 -10.95 7.62 2.34
C MET A 84 -9.65 8.00 1.62
N THR A 85 -8.55 8.13 2.36
CA THR A 85 -7.26 8.51 1.78
C THR A 85 -6.77 7.48 0.77
N GLN A 86 -6.78 6.19 1.13
CA GLN A 86 -6.22 5.15 0.26
C GLN A 86 -7.11 4.87 -0.96
N ILE A 87 -8.43 5.05 -0.85
CA ILE A 87 -9.31 4.99 -2.02
C ILE A 87 -9.02 6.16 -2.98
N ALA A 88 -8.88 7.39 -2.46
CA ALA A 88 -8.57 8.55 -3.30
C ALA A 88 -7.22 8.39 -4.03
N VAL A 89 -6.21 7.88 -3.33
CA VAL A 89 -4.90 7.54 -3.91
C VAL A 89 -5.03 6.47 -5.00
N HIS A 90 -5.80 5.40 -4.74
CA HIS A 90 -6.06 4.34 -5.71
C HIS A 90 -6.73 4.88 -6.98
N ASP A 91 -7.77 5.71 -6.83
CA ASP A 91 -8.53 6.26 -7.95
C ASP A 91 -7.69 7.27 -8.75
N ALA A 92 -6.89 8.11 -8.08
CA ALA A 92 -5.98 9.04 -8.73
C ALA A 92 -4.95 8.33 -9.62
N LEU A 93 -4.32 7.26 -9.12
CA LEU A 93 -3.34 6.49 -9.90
C LEU A 93 -3.99 5.77 -11.09
N ASN A 94 -5.19 5.22 -10.91
CA ASN A 94 -5.91 4.55 -12.00
C ASN A 94 -6.51 5.53 -13.03
N ALA A 95 -6.60 6.82 -12.71
CA ALA A 95 -6.93 7.85 -13.67
C ALA A 95 -5.76 8.23 -14.61
N ILE A 96 -4.52 8.09 -14.14
CA ILE A 96 -3.28 8.30 -14.93
C ILE A 96 -3.00 7.07 -15.80
N HIS A 97 -2.89 5.91 -15.15
CA HIS A 97 -2.72 4.63 -15.82
C HIS A 97 -3.75 3.64 -15.31
N PRO A 98 -4.81 3.36 -16.10
CA PRO A 98 -5.83 2.41 -15.72
C PRO A 98 -5.24 1.00 -15.60
N ARG A 99 -5.23 0.44 -14.39
CA ARG A 99 -4.82 -0.95 -14.12
C ARG A 99 -5.87 -1.74 -13.35
N PHE A 100 -6.68 -1.04 -12.57
CA PHE A 100 -7.73 -1.58 -11.70
C PHE A 100 -8.98 -0.72 -11.78
N THR A 101 -10.13 -1.31 -11.45
CA THR A 101 -11.42 -0.62 -11.37
C THR A 101 -11.40 0.40 -10.25
N THR A 102 -11.77 1.66 -10.54
CA THR A 102 -11.88 2.74 -9.55
C THR A 102 -13.10 2.55 -8.65
N TYR A 103 -13.02 3.08 -7.44
CA TYR A 103 -14.14 3.07 -6.50
C TYR A 103 -15.19 4.13 -6.86
N SER A 104 -14.71 5.31 -7.28
CA SER A 104 -15.54 6.41 -7.77
C SER A 104 -15.77 6.32 -9.28
N PRO A 105 -16.72 7.10 -9.83
CA PRO A 105 -16.81 7.29 -11.28
C PRO A 105 -15.45 7.59 -11.90
N ARG A 106 -15.18 6.95 -13.03
CA ARG A 106 -13.85 6.94 -13.62
C ARG A 106 -13.40 8.36 -13.99
N LEU A 107 -12.26 8.76 -13.44
CA LEU A 107 -11.55 9.98 -13.80
C LEU A 107 -10.48 9.69 -14.86
N PHE A 108 -10.00 10.73 -15.52
CA PHE A 108 -8.98 10.66 -16.56
C PHE A 108 -7.94 11.75 -16.37
N ALA A 109 -6.67 11.40 -16.55
CA ALA A 109 -5.54 12.30 -16.59
C ALA A 109 -4.60 11.95 -17.75
N PRO A 110 -3.74 12.89 -18.18
CA PRO A 110 -2.63 12.58 -19.07
C PRO A 110 -1.76 11.45 -18.52
N ALA A 111 -1.27 10.58 -19.41
CA ALA A 111 -0.47 9.41 -19.04
C ALA A 111 0.92 9.78 -18.49
N ASP A 112 1.38 11.01 -18.72
CA ASP A 112 2.63 11.60 -18.21
C ASP A 112 2.42 12.38 -16.90
N ALA A 113 1.20 12.45 -16.38
CA ALA A 113 0.93 13.10 -15.09
C ALA A 113 1.77 12.45 -13.97
N SER A 114 2.33 13.29 -13.09
CA SER A 114 3.16 12.82 -11.99
C SER A 114 2.34 12.03 -10.97
N ALA A 115 2.63 10.73 -10.86
CA ALA A 115 2.01 9.84 -9.89
C ALA A 115 2.29 10.31 -8.44
N ASP A 116 3.52 10.74 -8.15
CA ASP A 116 3.90 11.22 -6.82
C ASP A 116 3.12 12.48 -6.41
N ALA A 117 2.96 13.43 -7.34
CA ALA A 117 2.13 14.61 -7.13
C ALA A 117 0.65 14.24 -6.92
N ALA A 118 0.14 13.27 -7.67
CA ALA A 118 -1.24 12.80 -7.54
C ALA A 118 -1.51 12.13 -6.18
N VAL A 119 -0.61 11.26 -5.72
CA VAL A 119 -0.71 10.62 -4.39
C VAL A 119 -0.66 11.67 -3.27
N ALA A 120 0.24 12.66 -3.39
CA ALA A 120 0.39 13.75 -2.44
C ALA A 120 -0.88 14.60 -2.35
N ALA A 121 -1.40 15.04 -3.50
CA ALA A 121 -2.58 15.89 -3.57
C ALA A 121 -3.86 15.17 -3.11
N ALA A 122 -4.01 13.89 -3.46
CA ALA A 122 -5.14 13.08 -3.00
C ALA A 122 -5.13 12.95 -1.46
N THR A 123 -3.97 12.59 -0.89
CA THR A 123 -3.82 12.42 0.56
C THR A 123 -4.03 13.72 1.32
N HIS A 124 -3.41 14.81 0.85
CA HIS A 124 -3.54 16.13 1.45
C HIS A 124 -4.99 16.59 1.50
N THR A 125 -5.69 16.51 0.37
CA THR A 125 -7.09 16.96 0.26
C THR A 125 -8.03 16.19 1.17
N VAL A 126 -7.94 14.85 1.19
CA VAL A 126 -8.77 14.02 2.08
C VAL A 126 -8.47 14.31 3.55
N ALA A 127 -7.19 14.32 3.93
CA ALA A 127 -6.80 14.47 5.32
C ALA A 127 -7.23 15.83 5.89
N LEU A 128 -7.07 16.92 5.14
CA LEU A 128 -7.53 18.24 5.59
C LEU A 128 -9.06 18.32 5.71
N ALA A 129 -9.81 17.68 4.82
CA ALA A 129 -11.26 17.63 4.93
C ALA A 129 -11.70 16.90 6.20
N VAL A 130 -11.09 15.75 6.49
CA VAL A 130 -11.37 14.97 7.71
C VAL A 130 -10.98 15.76 8.96
N PHE A 131 -9.79 16.35 9.00
CA PHE A 131 -9.33 17.13 10.16
C PHE A 131 -10.08 18.45 10.32
N GLY A 132 -10.56 19.05 9.23
CA GLY A 132 -11.42 20.22 9.23
C GLY A 132 -12.68 19.99 10.06
N GLY A 133 -13.36 18.85 9.85
CA GLY A 133 -14.52 18.47 10.67
C GLY A 133 -14.21 18.23 12.15
N LEU A 134 -12.96 17.93 12.51
CA LEU A 134 -12.52 17.83 13.91
C LEU A 134 -12.24 19.20 14.54
N ARG A 135 -11.85 20.21 13.74
CA ARG A 135 -11.47 21.55 14.23
C ARG A 135 -12.64 22.34 14.77
N ASP A 136 -13.87 22.00 14.38
CA ASP A 136 -15.07 22.63 14.93
C ASP A 136 -15.31 22.25 16.40
N SER A 137 -14.56 21.27 16.93
CA SER A 137 -14.45 20.99 18.37
C SER A 137 -13.40 21.92 19.01
N ILE A 138 -13.83 23.12 19.41
CA ILE A 138 -13.00 24.21 19.99
C ILE A 138 -12.13 23.76 21.18
N THR A 139 -12.54 22.70 21.88
CA THR A 139 -11.91 22.24 23.14
C THR A 139 -10.66 21.37 22.94
N ASP A 140 -10.34 20.91 21.71
CA ASP A 140 -9.14 20.11 21.45
C ASP A 140 -8.49 20.40 20.08
N PRO A 141 -7.26 21.00 20.04
CA PRO A 141 -6.60 21.37 18.79
C PRO A 141 -5.96 20.19 18.03
N CYS A 142 -6.24 18.93 18.39
CA CYS A 142 -5.68 17.76 17.71
C CYS A 142 -5.83 17.82 16.18
N GLY A 143 -7.00 18.17 15.66
CA GLY A 143 -7.22 18.28 14.21
C GLY A 143 -6.22 19.22 13.51
N ALA A 144 -5.89 20.36 14.14
CA ALA A 144 -4.89 21.29 13.63
C ALA A 144 -3.46 20.70 13.64
N ARG A 145 -3.12 19.92 14.68
CA ARG A 145 -1.83 19.21 14.76
C ARG A 145 -1.70 18.16 13.66
N GLY A 146 -2.75 17.40 13.38
CA GLY A 146 -2.82 16.46 12.24
C GLY A 146 -2.64 17.15 10.90
N ALA A 147 -3.36 18.26 10.68
CA ALA A 147 -3.22 19.07 9.46
C ALA A 147 -1.79 19.58 9.27
N ALA A 148 -1.12 20.06 10.32
CA ALA A 148 0.26 20.53 10.24
C ALA A 148 1.28 19.42 9.88
N VAL A 149 1.01 18.16 10.22
CA VAL A 149 1.82 17.02 9.76
C VAL A 149 1.66 16.84 8.24
N ILE A 150 0.43 16.85 7.75
CA ILE A 150 0.11 16.70 6.33
C ILE A 150 0.68 17.84 5.49
N GLU A 151 0.53 19.09 5.94
CA GLU A 151 0.99 20.27 5.22
C GLU A 151 2.52 20.27 5.03
N ARG A 152 3.28 19.98 6.09
CA ARG A 152 4.74 19.91 6.00
C ARG A 152 5.20 18.82 5.05
N ALA A 153 4.58 17.64 5.10
CA ALA A 153 4.88 16.55 4.19
C ALA A 153 4.51 16.90 2.73
N TYR A 154 3.41 17.60 2.53
CA TYR A 154 2.94 18.02 1.20
C TYR A 154 3.86 19.03 0.55
N VAL A 155 4.26 20.08 1.28
CA VAL A 155 5.20 21.09 0.78
C VAL A 155 6.54 20.46 0.41
N ALA A 156 7.08 19.58 1.27
CA ALA A 156 8.33 18.87 0.97
C ALA A 156 8.20 17.96 -0.27
N ALA A 157 7.22 17.05 -0.27
CA ALA A 157 7.06 16.08 -1.35
C ALA A 157 6.74 16.73 -2.70
N THR A 158 5.96 17.82 -2.72
CA THR A 158 5.69 18.54 -3.96
C THR A 158 6.86 19.43 -4.38
N GLY A 159 7.69 19.93 -3.47
CA GLY A 159 8.93 20.63 -3.81
C GLY A 159 9.95 19.76 -4.55
N ASP A 160 9.97 18.46 -4.27
CA ASP A 160 10.85 17.50 -4.94
C ASP A 160 10.40 17.12 -6.36
N VAL A 161 9.14 17.37 -6.71
CA VAL A 161 8.61 17.10 -8.06
C VAL A 161 8.95 18.29 -8.99
N PRO A 162 9.63 18.06 -10.14
CA PRO A 162 9.95 19.11 -11.10
C PRO A 162 8.73 19.94 -11.49
N GLU A 163 8.91 21.26 -11.60
CA GLU A 163 7.86 22.14 -12.10
C GLU A 163 7.54 21.83 -13.57
N GLY A 164 6.24 21.80 -13.91
CA GLY A 164 5.82 21.42 -15.26
C GLY A 164 4.36 21.00 -15.35
N ALA A 165 3.93 20.69 -16.57
CA ALA A 165 2.56 20.27 -16.86
C ALA A 165 2.22 18.94 -16.18
N GLU A 166 3.21 18.04 -16.09
CA GLU A 166 3.13 16.71 -15.48
C GLU A 166 2.80 16.80 -13.99
N LYS A 167 3.49 17.68 -13.27
CA LYS A 167 3.22 17.98 -11.87
C LYS A 167 1.82 18.55 -11.69
N GLN A 168 1.46 19.57 -12.47
CA GLN A 168 0.15 20.21 -12.36
C GLN A 168 -1.00 19.24 -12.68
N ALA A 169 -0.83 18.38 -13.68
CA ALA A 169 -1.77 17.33 -14.02
C ALA A 169 -1.92 16.31 -12.89
N GLY A 170 -0.81 15.88 -12.28
CA GLY A 170 -0.79 15.00 -11.11
C GLY A 170 -1.53 15.61 -9.92
N LEU A 171 -1.18 16.85 -9.54
CA LEU A 171 -1.85 17.57 -8.46
C LEU A 171 -3.37 17.72 -8.72
N ALA A 172 -3.74 18.05 -9.95
CA ALA A 172 -5.13 18.24 -10.34
C ALA A 172 -5.94 16.93 -10.26
N ILE A 173 -5.40 15.81 -10.75
CA ILE A 173 -6.12 14.53 -10.70
C ILE A 173 -6.22 13.98 -9.28
N GLY A 174 -5.17 14.15 -8.46
CA GLY A 174 -5.19 13.79 -7.05
C GLY A 174 -6.29 14.51 -6.28
N ARG A 175 -6.40 15.83 -6.46
CA ARG A 175 -7.50 16.62 -5.85
C ARG A 175 -8.88 16.17 -6.32
N LYS A 176 -9.07 15.93 -7.62
CA LYS A 176 -10.37 15.46 -8.16
C LYS A 176 -10.78 14.12 -7.58
N ALA A 177 -9.85 13.18 -7.47
CA ALA A 177 -10.10 11.87 -6.86
C ALA A 177 -10.47 12.01 -5.37
N ALA A 178 -9.77 12.87 -4.63
CA ALA A 178 -10.10 13.15 -3.24
C ALA A 178 -11.48 13.77 -3.06
N VAL A 179 -11.83 14.77 -3.87
CA VAL A 179 -13.16 15.41 -3.81
C VAL A 179 -14.27 14.41 -4.08
N ALA A 180 -14.13 13.55 -5.09
CA ALA A 180 -15.13 12.51 -5.38
C ALA A 180 -15.35 11.58 -4.19
N ILE A 181 -14.29 11.22 -3.46
CA ILE A 181 -14.39 10.41 -2.25
C ILE A 181 -15.01 11.18 -1.09
N ILE A 182 -14.63 12.44 -0.87
CA ILE A 182 -15.21 13.27 0.19
C ILE A 182 -16.72 13.43 -0.03
N GLU A 183 -17.15 13.71 -1.27
CA GLU A 183 -18.56 13.85 -1.63
C GLU A 183 -19.34 12.55 -1.44
N ASN A 184 -18.78 11.40 -1.86
CA ASN A 184 -19.39 10.09 -1.65
C ASN A 184 -19.56 9.71 -0.17
N ARG A 185 -18.82 10.37 0.73
CA ARG A 185 -18.76 10.09 2.18
C ARG A 185 -19.31 11.22 3.04
N ARG A 186 -19.86 12.29 2.42
CA ARG A 186 -20.31 13.49 3.13
C ARG A 186 -21.46 13.21 4.10
N ASP A 187 -22.28 12.21 3.77
CA ASP A 187 -23.51 11.85 4.48
C ASP A 187 -23.32 10.60 5.36
N ASP A 188 -22.08 10.11 5.51
CA ASP A 188 -21.79 8.99 6.40
C ASP A 188 -21.86 9.48 7.86
N ALA A 189 -22.64 8.80 8.70
CA ALA A 189 -22.85 9.13 10.13
C ALA A 189 -21.61 8.91 11.03
N ALA A 190 -20.40 9.03 10.49
CA ALA A 190 -19.14 8.77 11.18
C ALA A 190 -18.76 9.81 12.24
N THR A 191 -19.49 10.92 12.30
CA THR A 191 -19.43 11.90 13.39
C THR A 191 -20.84 12.04 13.97
N PRO A 192 -21.23 11.19 14.95
CA PRO A 192 -22.48 11.41 15.67
C PRO A 192 -22.40 12.77 16.39
N PRO A 193 -23.53 13.50 16.57
CA PRO A 193 -23.55 14.71 17.38
C PRO A 193 -23.01 14.39 18.79
N ALA A 194 -22.36 15.35 19.45
CA ALA A 194 -21.69 15.13 20.74
C ALA A 194 -22.60 14.48 21.81
N GLU A 195 -23.92 14.71 21.69
CA GLU A 195 -25.00 14.16 22.52
C GLU A 195 -25.20 12.64 22.35
N ALA A 196 -24.79 12.08 21.22
CA ALA A 196 -24.91 10.66 20.88
C ALA A 196 -23.63 9.85 21.19
N VAL A 197 -22.56 10.49 21.66
CA VAL A 197 -21.34 9.81 22.11
C VAL A 197 -21.61 9.14 23.45
N ARG A 198 -21.90 7.84 23.44
CA ARG A 198 -22.00 7.03 24.66
C ARG A 198 -20.61 6.55 25.11
N PRO A 199 -20.33 6.46 26.42
CA PRO A 199 -19.11 5.84 26.92
C PRO A 199 -18.97 4.41 26.37
N PHE A 200 -17.76 4.03 25.96
CA PHE A 200 -17.46 2.68 25.50
C PHE A 200 -17.85 1.65 26.58
N ASP A 201 -18.77 0.73 26.26
CA ASP A 201 -19.15 -0.38 27.13
C ASP A 201 -18.29 -1.62 26.80
N PRO A 202 -17.38 -2.05 27.70
CA PRO A 202 -16.54 -3.22 27.46
C PRO A 202 -17.32 -4.55 27.49
N THR A 203 -18.57 -4.58 27.96
CA THR A 203 -19.42 -5.79 27.97
C THR A 203 -20.14 -6.03 26.65
N ALA A 204 -20.19 -5.02 25.76
CA ALA A 204 -20.58 -5.19 24.36
C ALA A 204 -19.58 -6.01 23.51
N ALA A 205 -18.49 -6.49 24.14
CA ALA A 205 -17.47 -7.34 23.53
C ALA A 205 -17.98 -8.74 23.08
N THR A 206 -19.21 -9.12 23.40
CA THR A 206 -19.87 -10.33 22.85
C THR A 206 -20.16 -10.24 21.34
N CYS A 207 -20.16 -9.03 20.78
CA CYS A 207 -20.38 -8.77 19.35
C CYS A 207 -19.17 -9.01 18.44
N VAL A 208 -18.03 -9.36 19.01
CA VAL A 208 -16.84 -9.72 18.25
C VAL A 208 -16.87 -11.25 18.15
N PRO A 209 -16.84 -11.86 16.94
CA PRO A 209 -16.81 -13.31 16.81
C PRO A 209 -15.76 -13.88 17.76
N ARG A 210 -16.05 -14.98 18.46
CA ARG A 210 -15.13 -15.64 19.41
C ARG A 210 -13.69 -15.77 18.86
N ALA A 211 -13.56 -15.92 17.54
CA ALA A 211 -12.30 -15.93 16.79
C ALA A 211 -11.45 -14.62 16.89
N LEU A 212 -12.05 -13.43 17.00
CA LEU A 212 -11.32 -12.18 17.24
C LEU A 212 -11.03 -11.95 18.73
N ALA A 213 -11.83 -12.51 19.64
CA ALA A 213 -11.57 -12.44 21.09
C ALA A 213 -10.34 -13.29 21.48
N GLU A 214 -10.12 -14.43 20.80
CA GLU A 214 -8.93 -15.27 20.97
C GLU A 214 -7.64 -14.57 20.50
N LEU A 215 -7.71 -13.62 19.55
CA LEU A 215 -6.55 -12.82 19.10
C LEU A 215 -6.16 -11.68 20.07
N LYS A 216 -7.05 -11.31 21.01
CA LYS A 216 -6.78 -10.26 22.02
C LYS A 216 -5.90 -10.76 23.18
N GLY A 217 -5.72 -12.07 23.33
CA GLY A 217 -4.95 -12.68 24.43
C GLY A 217 -3.44 -12.46 24.36
N ASP A 218 -2.91 -12.10 23.18
CA ASP A 218 -1.49 -12.26 22.88
C ASP A 218 -0.67 -10.95 22.93
N GLY A 219 -1.23 -9.87 23.46
CA GLY A 219 -0.55 -8.56 23.47
C GLY A 219 -0.37 -7.94 22.08
N VAL A 220 -1.16 -8.39 21.09
CA VAL A 220 -1.16 -7.85 19.73
C VAL A 220 -1.92 -6.53 19.71
N GLU A 221 -1.20 -5.44 19.39
CA GLU A 221 -1.80 -4.13 19.13
C GLU A 221 -2.63 -4.22 17.82
N SER A 222 -3.92 -4.52 17.91
CA SER A 222 -4.80 -4.84 16.77
C SER A 222 -5.45 -3.62 16.10
N GLY A 223 -4.88 -2.43 16.30
CA GLY A 223 -5.45 -1.15 15.86
C GLY A 223 -5.32 -0.90 14.35
N PRO A 224 -6.11 0.03 13.79
CA PRO A 224 -6.05 0.39 12.37
C PRO A 224 -4.64 0.77 11.87
N ALA A 225 -3.87 1.50 12.69
CA ALA A 225 -2.48 1.87 12.39
C ALA A 225 -1.53 0.67 12.30
N SER A 226 -1.72 -0.35 13.15
CA SER A 226 -0.87 -1.56 13.18
C SER A 226 -1.03 -2.37 11.90
N ARG A 227 -2.27 -2.63 11.47
CA ARG A 227 -2.57 -3.29 10.18
C ARG A 227 -2.01 -2.53 8.98
N ASN A 228 -2.05 -1.19 8.98
CA ASN A 228 -1.40 -0.39 7.93
C ASN A 228 0.13 -0.57 7.90
N ARG A 229 0.78 -0.72 9.05
CA ARG A 229 2.22 -1.00 9.13
C ARG A 229 2.55 -2.37 8.54
N GLU A 230 1.77 -3.40 8.87
CA GLU A 230 1.92 -4.75 8.32
C GLU A 230 1.69 -4.80 6.81
N ALA A 231 0.70 -4.06 6.32
CA ALA A 231 0.41 -3.96 4.89
C ALA A 231 1.56 -3.32 4.12
N ARG A 232 2.16 -2.25 4.66
CA ARG A 232 3.37 -1.65 4.09
C ARG A 232 4.54 -2.64 4.09
N SER A 233 4.75 -3.37 5.18
CA SER A 233 5.78 -4.42 5.26
C SER A 233 5.56 -5.51 4.20
N THR A 234 4.33 -5.99 4.06
CA THR A 234 3.94 -6.99 3.06
C THR A 234 4.15 -6.47 1.64
N ALA A 235 3.77 -5.23 1.36
CA ALA A 235 3.98 -4.60 0.07
C ALA A 235 5.47 -4.56 -0.34
N THR A 236 6.34 -4.21 0.61
CA THR A 236 7.79 -4.21 0.41
C THR A 236 8.34 -5.62 0.21
N GLN A 237 7.97 -6.57 1.09
CA GLN A 237 8.42 -7.96 1.00
C GLN A 237 8.00 -8.65 -0.29
N ARG A 238 6.81 -8.31 -0.80
CA ARG A 238 6.26 -8.85 -2.05
C ARG A 238 6.67 -8.04 -3.28
N HIS A 239 7.49 -7.00 -3.12
CA HIS A 239 7.98 -6.15 -4.20
C HIS A 239 6.85 -5.60 -5.09
N LEU A 240 5.74 -5.19 -4.47
CA LEU A 240 4.59 -4.67 -5.20
C LEU A 240 4.92 -3.31 -5.84
N GLY A 241 4.47 -3.06 -7.07
CA GLY A 241 4.55 -1.73 -7.69
C GLY A 241 3.50 -0.76 -7.15
N SER A 242 3.66 0.55 -7.34
CA SER A 242 2.81 1.60 -6.71
C SER A 242 1.30 1.40 -6.90
N TRP A 243 0.84 0.94 -8.07
CA TRP A 243 -0.57 0.63 -8.30
C TRP A 243 -1.06 -0.56 -7.47
N GLN A 244 -0.25 -1.61 -7.35
CA GLN A 244 -0.60 -2.78 -6.53
C GLN A 244 -0.59 -2.42 -5.04
N GLN A 245 0.36 -1.59 -4.62
CA GLN A 245 0.42 -1.06 -3.26
C GLN A 245 -0.84 -0.23 -2.94
N ALA A 246 -1.25 0.67 -3.84
CA ALA A 246 -2.45 1.48 -3.66
C ALA A 246 -3.72 0.60 -3.59
N ARG A 247 -3.81 -0.43 -4.45
CA ARG A 247 -4.92 -1.40 -4.39
C ARG A 247 -4.93 -2.17 -3.07
N LEU A 248 -3.78 -2.68 -2.62
CA LEU A 248 -3.66 -3.39 -1.35
C LEU A 248 -4.15 -2.53 -0.18
N LEU A 249 -3.64 -1.30 -0.08
CA LEU A 249 -3.97 -0.39 1.00
C LEU A 249 -5.42 0.10 0.94
N ALA A 250 -5.97 0.34 -0.25
CA ALA A 250 -7.38 0.71 -0.41
C ALA A 250 -8.30 -0.42 0.06
N LEU A 251 -8.09 -1.65 -0.43
CA LEU A 251 -8.92 -2.80 -0.05
C LEU A 251 -8.82 -3.12 1.45
N LEU A 252 -7.61 -3.11 2.00
CA LEU A 252 -7.40 -3.33 3.42
C LEU A 252 -8.12 -2.28 4.26
N ASN A 253 -7.98 -0.99 3.91
CA ASN A 253 -8.54 0.06 4.73
C ASN A 253 -10.07 0.17 4.61
N ILE A 254 -10.65 -0.17 3.45
CA ILE A 254 -12.09 -0.39 3.32
C ILE A 254 -12.54 -1.49 4.28
N ALA A 255 -11.95 -2.69 4.18
CA ALA A 255 -12.34 -3.83 5.02
C ALA A 255 -12.17 -3.54 6.51
N GLN A 256 -11.15 -2.74 6.86
CA GLN A 256 -10.92 -2.29 8.22
C GLN A 256 -11.97 -1.29 8.71
N ALA A 257 -12.35 -0.31 7.90
CA ALA A 257 -13.40 0.63 8.24
C ALA A 257 -14.76 -0.08 8.40
N ASP A 258 -15.09 -1.00 7.49
CA ASP A 258 -16.31 -1.81 7.57
C ASP A 258 -16.34 -2.66 8.85
N ALA A 259 -15.23 -3.33 9.18
CA ALA A 259 -15.13 -4.12 10.40
C ALA A 259 -15.29 -3.27 11.68
N VAL A 260 -14.73 -2.06 11.70
CA VAL A 260 -14.88 -1.13 12.82
C VAL A 260 -16.32 -0.61 12.92
N ALA A 261 -16.94 -0.25 11.79
CA ALA A 261 -18.31 0.22 11.74
C ALA A 261 -19.30 -0.86 12.22
N LEU A 262 -19.14 -2.11 11.75
CA LEU A 262 -19.94 -3.25 12.19
C LEU A 262 -19.76 -3.53 13.69
N GLY A 263 -18.52 -3.46 14.20
CA GLY A 263 -18.25 -3.61 15.62
C GLY A 263 -18.92 -2.55 16.48
N HIS A 264 -18.93 -1.29 16.03
CA HIS A 264 -19.58 -0.19 16.73
C HIS A 264 -21.12 -0.31 16.70
N ALA A 265 -21.70 -0.59 15.53
CA ALA A 265 -23.15 -0.78 15.37
C ALA A 265 -23.69 -1.97 16.21
N CYS A 266 -22.91 -3.05 16.34
CA CYS A 266 -23.30 -4.18 17.19
C CYS A 266 -23.28 -3.81 18.67
N ALA A 267 -22.29 -3.01 19.11
CA ALA A 267 -22.26 -2.49 20.47
C ALA A 267 -23.44 -1.57 20.80
N ASP A 268 -23.93 -0.80 19.82
CA ASP A 268 -25.07 0.10 20.00
C ASP A 268 -26.43 -0.64 20.02
N THR A 269 -26.55 -1.77 19.33
CA THR A 269 -27.83 -2.47 19.12
C THR A 269 -28.03 -3.71 19.98
N GLY A 270 -26.97 -4.34 20.49
CA GLY A 270 -27.06 -5.54 21.33
C GLY A 270 -27.57 -6.79 20.61
N GLU A 271 -27.78 -6.75 19.29
CA GLU A 271 -28.24 -7.91 18.50
C GLU A 271 -27.07 -8.59 17.76
N GLU A 272 -26.75 -9.84 18.14
CA GLU A 272 -25.83 -10.75 17.41
C GLU A 272 -26.25 -11.03 15.95
N SER A 273 -27.49 -10.69 15.58
CA SER A 273 -28.19 -11.11 14.36
C SER A 273 -27.59 -10.57 13.04
N LEU A 274 -26.84 -9.46 13.06
CA LEU A 274 -26.30 -8.85 11.84
C LEU A 274 -25.06 -9.58 11.29
N LEU A 275 -24.33 -10.33 12.12
CA LEU A 275 -23.12 -11.05 11.70
C LEU A 275 -23.40 -12.29 10.85
N GLY A 276 -24.63 -12.84 10.91
CA GLY A 276 -25.02 -14.02 10.13
C GLY A 276 -25.17 -13.80 8.62
N ARG A 277 -25.07 -12.55 8.12
CA ARG A 277 -25.25 -12.22 6.69
C ARG A 277 -24.02 -11.66 6.00
N TYR A 278 -22.93 -11.37 6.73
CA TYR A 278 -21.75 -10.71 6.15
C TYR A 278 -20.44 -11.32 6.67
N ILE A 279 -20.26 -12.62 6.45
CA ILE A 279 -18.94 -13.25 6.51
C ILE A 279 -18.46 -13.38 5.06
N PRO A 280 -17.60 -12.49 4.53
CA PRO A 280 -16.87 -12.84 3.32
C PRO A 280 -15.96 -14.04 3.66
N PRO A 281 -15.83 -15.04 2.77
CA PRO A 281 -15.06 -16.23 3.07
C PRO A 281 -13.60 -15.85 3.33
N VAL A 282 -13.19 -15.96 4.59
CA VAL A 282 -11.78 -15.88 4.96
C VAL A 282 -11.12 -17.14 4.43
N LEU A 283 -10.15 -16.97 3.53
CA LEU A 283 -9.26 -18.04 3.12
C LEU A 283 -8.48 -18.52 4.35
N SER A 284 -8.96 -19.63 4.93
CA SER A 284 -8.17 -20.44 5.85
C SER A 284 -6.88 -20.87 5.15
N SER A 285 -5.76 -20.83 5.88
CA SER A 285 -4.43 -21.28 5.42
C SER A 285 -4.37 -22.76 5.02
N THR A 286 -5.49 -23.49 5.11
CA THR A 286 -5.64 -24.89 4.68
C THR A 286 -6.56 -25.08 3.46
N GLY A 287 -7.04 -24.00 2.84
CA GLY A 287 -7.70 -24.07 1.52
C GLY A 287 -9.05 -24.79 1.48
N LYS A 288 -9.72 -25.03 2.63
CA LYS A 288 -11.09 -25.55 2.65
C LYS A 288 -12.10 -24.47 3.03
N ILE A 289 -13.09 -24.31 2.17
CA ILE A 289 -14.32 -23.55 2.42
C ILE A 289 -15.19 -24.43 3.33
N ILE A 290 -15.54 -23.95 4.52
CA ILE A 290 -16.51 -24.57 5.42
C ILE A 290 -17.69 -23.58 5.50
N PRO A 291 -18.95 -24.04 5.38
CA PRO A 291 -20.14 -23.20 5.22
C PRO A 291 -20.38 -22.21 6.36
#